data_AF-F9WHD2-F1
#
_entry.id   AF-F9WHD2-F1
#
_cell.length_a   1.000
_cell.length_b   1.000
_cell.length_c   1.000
_cell.angle_alpha   90.00
_cell.angle_beta   90.00
_cell.angle_gamma   90.00
#
_symmetry.space_group_name_H-M   'P 1'
#
loop_
_entity.id
_entity.type
_entity.pdbx_description
1 polymer ?
#
loop_
_entity_poly.entity_id
_entity_poly.type
_entity_poly.pdbx_seq_one_letter_code
_entity_poly.pdbx_strand_id
1 'polypeptide(L)'
;MPMGPVSLRGVPEPVEMYQLNAVPGRIFAALRLDREVDLINDESDATGSSPSDSSSSTATLCETSQMVARCLESVLGTFAPARRRSLLVAICERWRVSLPRKPEAGWDEDYCQNVIRRIALKVGHAMDLYAADRDHSTGTASSASVILIPCRRADIPRY
;
A
#
# COMPACT_ATOMS: atom_id res chain seq x y z
N MET A 1 19.64 -9.13 27.00
CA MET A 1 20.65 -10.15 26.67
C MET A 1 21.31 -9.77 25.35
N PRO A 2 22.64 -9.88 25.23
CA PRO A 2 23.33 -9.62 23.97
C PRO A 2 22.93 -10.67 22.92
N MET A 3 22.70 -10.21 21.70
CA MET A 3 22.32 -11.03 20.55
C MET A 3 23.45 -11.12 19.52
N GLY A 4 24.55 -10.38 19.72
CA GLY A 4 25.70 -10.34 18.83
C GLY A 4 25.58 -9.29 17.73
N PRO A 5 26.61 -9.18 16.87
CA PRO A 5 26.63 -8.26 15.75
C PRO A 5 25.67 -8.72 14.63
N VAL A 6 24.90 -7.78 14.09
CA VAL A 6 23.89 -8.00 13.06
C VAL A 6 24.09 -7.01 11.93
N SER A 7 24.27 -7.52 10.71
CA SER A 7 24.40 -6.71 9.51
C SER A 7 23.03 -6.14 9.10
N LEU A 8 22.92 -4.81 9.09
CA LEU A 8 21.70 -4.12 8.67
C LEU A 8 21.91 -3.48 7.29
N ARG A 9 20.89 -3.52 6.43
CA ARG A 9 20.95 -2.92 5.09
C ARG A 9 21.22 -1.42 5.20
N GLY A 10 22.18 -0.92 4.41
CA GLY A 10 22.55 0.51 4.39
C GLY A 10 23.46 0.94 5.55
N VAL A 11 23.79 0.04 6.48
CA VAL A 11 24.77 0.30 7.53
C VAL A 11 26.09 -0.37 7.13
N PRO A 12 27.20 0.37 7.08
CA PRO A 12 28.48 -0.16 6.61
C PRO A 12 29.11 -1.17 7.57
N GLU A 13 28.83 -1.05 8.86
CA GLU A 13 29.37 -1.91 9.91
C GLU A 13 28.24 -2.69 10.63
N PRO A 14 28.47 -3.95 11.03
CA PRO A 14 27.49 -4.71 11.79
C PRO A 14 27.15 -4.04 13.13
N VAL A 15 25.87 -4.04 13.48
CA VAL A 15 25.35 -3.38 14.69
C VAL A 15 25.20 -4.39 15.81
N GLU A 16 25.72 -4.08 17.00
CA GLU A 16 25.57 -4.92 18.17
C GLU A 16 24.12 -4.85 18.72
N MET A 17 23.44 -6.00 18.79
CA MET A 17 22.04 -6.08 19.17
C MET A 17 21.85 -6.55 20.61
N TYR A 18 20.88 -5.97 21.31
CA TYR A 18 20.51 -6.32 22.68
C TYR A 18 19.01 -6.58 22.78
N GLN A 19 18.62 -7.76 23.28
CA GLN A 19 17.24 -8.10 23.57
C GLN A 19 16.83 -7.57 24.95
N LEU A 20 15.85 -6.67 24.97
CA LEU A 20 15.18 -6.23 26.18
C LEU A 20 14.10 -7.25 26.58
N ASN A 21 14.34 -7.99 27.65
CA ASN A 21 13.40 -8.99 28.18
C ASN A 21 12.32 -8.29 29.01
N ALA A 22 11.36 -7.64 28.35
CA ALA A 22 10.27 -6.95 29.03
C ALA A 22 9.32 -7.91 29.79
N VAL A 23 9.20 -9.15 29.32
CA VAL A 23 8.38 -10.20 29.95
C VAL A 23 9.28 -11.42 30.26
N PRO A 24 9.39 -11.84 31.53
CA PRO A 24 10.15 -13.03 31.89
C PRO A 24 9.62 -14.28 31.17
N GLY A 25 10.52 -15.12 30.65
CA GLY A 25 10.17 -16.40 30.03
C GLY A 25 9.69 -16.34 28.58
N ARG A 26 9.57 -15.16 27.95
CA ARG A 26 9.28 -15.08 26.52
C ARG A 26 10.49 -15.45 25.68
N ILE A 27 10.24 -16.30 24.69
CA ILE A 27 11.20 -16.73 23.68
C ILE A 27 10.81 -16.08 22.36
N PHE A 28 11.79 -15.55 21.64
CA PHE A 28 11.60 -14.92 20.34
C PHE A 28 12.24 -15.77 19.26
N ALA A 29 11.67 -15.72 18.05
CA ALA A 29 12.29 -16.27 16.86
C ALA A 29 13.50 -15.41 16.44
N ALA A 30 14.26 -15.88 15.45
CA ALA A 30 15.37 -15.13 14.88
C ALA A 30 14.91 -13.76 14.35
N LEU A 31 15.83 -12.78 14.37
CA LEU A 31 15.59 -11.46 13.76
C LEU A 31 15.24 -11.64 12.29
N ARG A 32 14.13 -11.04 11.86
CA ARG A 32 13.67 -11.12 10.47
C ARG A 32 14.42 -10.10 9.61
N LEU A 33 15.66 -10.43 9.28
CA LEU A 33 16.53 -9.60 8.44
C LEU A 33 16.16 -9.70 6.95
N ASP A 34 15.49 -10.78 6.56
CA ASP A 34 15.05 -11.04 5.17
C ASP A 34 13.89 -10.13 4.73
N ARG A 35 13.33 -9.35 5.65
CA ARG A 35 12.29 -8.40 5.29
C ARG A 35 12.97 -7.21 4.64
N GLU A 36 12.86 -7.13 3.31
CA GLU A 36 12.98 -5.84 2.66
C GLU A 36 12.00 -4.92 3.38
N VAL A 37 12.55 -3.94 4.09
CA VAL A 37 11.75 -2.76 4.37
C VAL A 37 11.45 -2.25 2.98
N ASP A 38 10.21 -2.47 2.52
CA ASP A 38 9.64 -1.80 1.36
C ASP A 38 9.63 -0.30 1.69
N LEU A 39 10.81 0.31 1.69
CA LEU A 39 10.95 1.63 1.16
C LEU A 39 10.37 1.45 -0.23
N ILE A 40 9.13 1.90 -0.43
CA ILE A 40 8.34 1.81 -1.66
C ILE A 40 9.00 2.70 -2.73
N ASN A 41 10.27 2.38 -2.99
CA ASN A 41 11.28 2.97 -3.84
C ASN A 41 12.59 2.20 -3.59
N ASP A 42 12.71 1.02 -4.15
CA ASP A 42 13.56 0.90 -5.32
C ASP A 42 13.14 -0.33 -6.12
N GLU A 43 13.34 -0.21 -7.41
CA GLU A 43 13.23 -1.28 -8.40
C GLU A 43 13.93 -2.56 -7.92
N SER A 44 13.20 -3.61 -7.54
CA SER A 44 13.46 -4.99 -7.99
C SER A 44 12.51 -6.00 -7.33
N ASP A 45 12.23 -7.02 -8.11
CA ASP A 45 11.31 -8.13 -7.92
C ASP A 45 11.70 -9.00 -6.70
N ALA A 46 10.83 -9.17 -5.70
CA ALA A 46 10.88 -10.33 -4.79
C ALA A 46 9.58 -10.53 -3.99
N THR A 47 8.78 -11.47 -4.49
CA THR A 47 7.82 -12.32 -3.78
C THR A 47 8.19 -12.61 -2.31
N GLY A 48 7.33 -12.18 -1.39
CA GLY A 48 7.19 -12.72 -0.04
C GLY A 48 5.85 -13.44 0.09
N SER A 49 5.76 -14.65 -0.46
CA SER A 49 4.57 -15.51 -0.38
C SER A 49 4.36 -16.07 1.02
N SER A 50 3.10 -16.19 1.43
CA SER A 50 2.64 -17.37 2.18
C SER A 50 1.22 -17.71 1.76
N PRO A 51 0.84 -18.99 1.82
CA PRO A 51 0.77 -19.91 0.69
C PRO A 51 -0.61 -19.89 0.03
N SER A 52 -0.64 -19.87 -1.30
CA SER A 52 -1.61 -20.58 -2.15
C SER A 52 -1.19 -20.38 -3.60
N ASP A 53 -1.15 -21.48 -4.35
CA ASP A 53 -0.61 -21.59 -5.69
C ASP A 53 -1.18 -20.56 -6.67
N SER A 54 -0.32 -19.71 -7.23
CA SER A 54 -0.34 -19.26 -8.63
C SER A 54 0.85 -18.35 -8.90
N SER A 55 1.87 -18.94 -9.52
CA SER A 55 3.04 -18.27 -10.12
C SER A 55 2.64 -17.08 -11.00
N SER A 56 3.28 -15.92 -10.80
CA SER A 56 3.92 -15.17 -11.89
C SER A 56 4.65 -13.93 -11.35
N SER A 57 5.94 -13.87 -11.65
CA SER A 57 6.87 -12.76 -11.41
C SER A 57 6.48 -11.53 -12.23
N THR A 58 5.57 -10.76 -11.67
CA THR A 58 5.35 -9.33 -11.87
C THR A 58 4.53 -8.99 -10.63
N ALA A 59 4.91 -8.01 -9.80
CA ALA A 59 4.03 -7.56 -8.72
C ALA A 59 2.68 -7.14 -9.32
N THR A 60 1.74 -8.08 -9.36
CA THR A 60 0.40 -7.92 -9.87
C THR A 60 -0.23 -6.92 -8.93
N LEU A 61 -0.49 -5.73 -9.45
CA LEU A 61 -1.26 -4.71 -8.75
C LEU A 61 -2.44 -5.41 -8.08
N CYS A 62 -2.59 -5.26 -6.76
CA CYS A 62 -3.79 -5.69 -6.05
C CYS A 62 -5.01 -5.09 -6.78
N GLU A 63 -6.15 -5.77 -6.76
CA GLU A 63 -7.38 -5.31 -7.45
C GLU A 63 -7.70 -3.83 -7.14
N THR A 64 -7.49 -3.43 -5.88
CA THR A 64 -7.62 -2.04 -5.42
C THR A 64 -6.62 -1.10 -6.08
N SER A 65 -5.37 -1.52 -6.25
CA SER A 65 -4.32 -0.75 -6.93
C SER A 65 -4.62 -0.60 -8.43
N GLN A 66 -5.17 -1.63 -9.09
CA GLN A 66 -5.58 -1.53 -10.50
C GLN A 66 -6.74 -0.55 -10.67
N MET A 67 -7.73 -0.63 -9.79
CA MET A 67 -8.86 0.29 -9.79
C MET A 67 -8.40 1.75 -9.60
N VAL A 68 -7.50 2.01 -8.64
CA VAL A 68 -6.94 3.36 -8.43
C VAL A 68 -6.20 3.85 -9.67
N ALA A 69 -5.41 3.00 -10.33
CA ALA A 69 -4.72 3.37 -11.58
C ALA A 69 -5.71 3.79 -12.67
N ARG A 70 -6.77 3.00 -12.92
CA ARG A 70 -7.83 3.33 -13.89
C ARG A 70 -8.56 4.63 -13.56
N CYS A 71 -8.86 4.87 -12.29
CA CYS A 71 -9.46 6.13 -11.84
C CYS A 71 -8.53 7.31 -12.08
N LEU A 72 -7.24 7.18 -11.76
CA LEU A 72 -6.25 8.23 -12.01
C LEU A 72 -6.08 8.49 -13.51
N GLU A 73 -5.99 7.46 -14.34
CA GLU A 73 -5.91 7.56 -15.81
C GLU A 73 -7.11 8.32 -16.37
N SER A 74 -8.33 7.93 -16.00
CA SER A 74 -9.56 8.57 -16.50
C SER A 74 -9.69 10.03 -16.07
N VAL A 75 -9.38 10.35 -14.81
CA VAL A 75 -9.44 11.73 -14.30
C VAL A 75 -8.34 12.58 -14.94
N LEU A 76 -7.10 12.09 -14.96
CA LEU A 76 -5.93 12.84 -15.45
C LEU A 76 -5.89 12.94 -16.98
N GLY A 77 -6.51 12.01 -17.69
CA GLY A 77 -6.65 12.02 -19.15
C GLY A 77 -7.43 13.22 -19.67
N THR A 78 -8.34 13.78 -18.87
CA THR A 78 -9.12 14.98 -19.24
C THR A 78 -8.31 16.28 -19.25
N PHE A 79 -7.14 16.30 -18.61
CA PHE A 79 -6.31 17.50 -18.50
C PHE A 79 -5.26 17.56 -19.61
N ALA A 80 -4.90 18.78 -20.02
CA ALA A 80 -3.75 19.00 -20.90
C ALA A 80 -2.45 18.46 -20.27
N PRO A 81 -1.49 17.93 -21.07
CA PRO A 81 -0.28 17.26 -20.56
C PRO A 81 0.53 18.11 -19.56
N ALA A 82 0.64 19.42 -19.81
CA ALA A 82 1.34 20.34 -18.92
C ALA A 82 0.68 20.45 -17.53
N ARG A 83 -0.65 20.50 -17.48
CA ARG A 83 -1.42 20.55 -16.22
C ARG A 83 -1.41 19.20 -15.51
N ARG A 84 -1.48 18.10 -16.28
CA ARG A 84 -1.38 16.72 -15.79
C ARG A 84 -0.08 16.48 -15.03
N ARG A 85 1.04 16.92 -15.60
CA ARG A 85 2.37 16.86 -14.96
C ARG A 85 2.38 17.57 -13.61
N SER A 86 1.90 18.82 -13.57
CA SER A 86 1.89 19.60 -12.33
C SER A 86 1.07 18.92 -11.23
N LEU A 87 -0.05 18.31 -11.58
CA LEU A 87 -0.90 17.56 -10.64
C LEU A 87 -0.21 16.28 -10.17
N LEU A 88 0.39 15.51 -11.08
CA LEU A 88 1.11 14.28 -10.73
C LEU A 88 2.28 14.55 -9.78
N VAL A 89 3.04 15.62 -9.99
CA VAL A 89 4.12 16.01 -9.07
C VAL A 89 3.57 16.35 -7.68
N ALA A 90 2.52 17.16 -7.60
CA ALA A 90 1.90 17.52 -6.32
C ALA A 90 1.33 16.29 -5.58
N ILE A 91 0.74 15.34 -6.31
CA ILE A 91 0.26 14.07 -5.74
C ILE A 91 1.44 13.23 -5.24
N CYS A 92 2.53 13.13 -6.02
CA CYS A 92 3.73 12.39 -5.61
C CYS A 92 4.34 12.96 -4.33
N GLU A 93 4.47 14.29 -4.22
CA GLU A 93 4.99 14.94 -3.01
C GLU A 93 4.12 14.64 -1.80
N ARG A 94 2.80 14.76 -1.95
CA ARG A 94 1.85 14.54 -0.85
C ARG A 94 1.83 13.08 -0.38
N TRP A 95 1.95 12.14 -1.31
CA TRP A 95 2.02 10.70 -1.01
C TRP A 95 3.46 10.22 -0.73
N ARG A 96 4.46 11.11 -0.79
CA ARG A 96 5.90 10.76 -0.69
C ARG A 96 6.28 9.61 -1.63
N VAL A 97 5.78 9.65 -2.86
CA VAL A 97 6.15 8.71 -3.93
C VAL A 97 7.37 9.26 -4.63
N SER A 98 8.44 8.46 -4.66
CA SER A 98 9.64 8.81 -5.39
C SER A 98 9.35 8.83 -6.88
N LEU A 99 9.62 9.99 -7.51
CA LEU A 99 9.55 10.08 -8.96
C LEU A 99 10.56 9.13 -9.59
N PRO A 100 10.19 8.41 -10.67
CA PRO A 100 11.16 7.65 -11.45
C PRO A 100 12.28 8.58 -11.92
N ARG A 101 13.48 8.03 -12.14
CA ARG A 101 14.59 8.82 -12.69
C ARG A 101 14.12 9.48 -13.99
N LYS A 102 14.25 10.80 -14.05
CA LYS A 102 13.78 11.61 -15.18
C LYS A 102 14.45 11.09 -16.45
N PRO A 103 13.69 10.59 -17.44
CA PRO A 103 14.28 10.14 -18.69
C PRO A 103 14.81 11.35 -19.46
N GLU A 104 15.89 11.13 -20.21
CA GLU A 104 16.54 12.14 -21.05
C GLU A 104 15.54 12.82 -22.01
N ALA A 105 14.47 12.11 -22.40
CA ALA A 105 13.42 12.55 -23.33
C ALA A 105 12.28 13.40 -22.71
N GLY A 106 12.29 13.66 -21.39
CA GLY A 106 11.24 14.47 -20.75
C GLY A 106 10.01 13.67 -20.29
N TRP A 107 8.88 14.35 -20.03
CA TRP A 107 7.66 13.70 -19.53
C TRP A 107 6.88 13.10 -20.70
N ASP A 108 7.24 11.87 -21.06
CA ASP A 108 6.50 11.06 -22.02
C ASP A 108 5.25 10.43 -21.38
N GLU A 109 4.32 9.93 -22.20
CA GLU A 109 3.09 9.26 -21.75
C GLU A 109 3.43 7.97 -20.98
N ASP A 110 4.44 7.21 -21.42
CA ASP A 110 4.93 6.03 -20.70
C ASP A 110 5.49 6.38 -19.32
N TYR A 111 6.15 7.54 -19.20
CA TYR A 111 6.64 8.03 -17.92
C TYR A 111 5.47 8.45 -17.01
N CYS A 112 4.47 9.13 -17.56
CA CYS A 112 3.24 9.48 -16.82
C CYS A 112 2.54 8.23 -16.30
N GLN A 113 2.45 7.18 -17.12
CA GLN A 113 1.86 5.90 -16.74
C GLN A 113 2.62 5.21 -15.61
N ASN A 114 3.95 5.20 -15.69
CA ASN A 114 4.78 4.67 -14.61
C ASN A 114 4.58 5.43 -13.28
N VAL A 115 4.45 6.75 -13.33
CA VAL A 115 4.15 7.57 -12.14
C VAL A 115 2.77 7.23 -11.58
N ILE A 116 1.74 7.11 -12.43
CA ILE A 116 0.38 6.72 -12.02
C ILE A 116 0.40 5.34 -11.36
N ARG A 117 1.10 4.37 -11.94
CA ARG A 117 1.24 3.01 -11.38
C ARG A 117 1.87 3.02 -9.99
N ARG A 118 2.92 3.82 -9.77
CA ARG A 118 3.57 3.95 -8.45
C ARG A 118 2.66 4.59 -7.40
N ILE A 119 1.91 5.62 -7.78
CA ILE A 119 0.90 6.22 -6.89
C ILE A 119 -0.17 5.19 -6.58
N ALA A 120 -0.69 4.49 -7.58
CA ALA A 120 -1.75 3.51 -7.42
C ALA A 120 -1.36 2.34 -6.53
N LEU A 121 -0.12 1.85 -6.62
CA LEU A 121 0.43 0.85 -5.70
C LEU A 121 0.42 1.34 -4.25
N LYS A 122 0.89 2.57 -4.02
CA LYS A 122 0.98 3.12 -2.66
C LYS A 122 -0.39 3.39 -2.05
N VAL A 123 -1.32 3.91 -2.84
CA VAL A 123 -2.70 4.19 -2.42
C VAL A 123 -3.47 2.88 -2.20
N GLY A 124 -3.37 1.94 -3.14
CA GLY A 124 -4.04 0.64 -3.04
C GLY A 124 -3.58 -0.14 -1.81
N HIS A 125 -2.27 -0.21 -1.57
CA HIS A 125 -1.72 -0.83 -0.35
C HIS A 125 -2.21 -0.12 0.92
N ALA A 126 -2.28 1.21 0.94
CA ALA A 126 -2.85 1.92 2.08
C ALA A 126 -4.32 1.55 2.30
N MET A 127 -5.12 1.48 1.23
CA MET A 127 -6.53 1.07 1.31
C MET A 127 -6.70 -0.36 1.83
N ASP A 128 -5.87 -1.30 1.37
CA ASP A 128 -5.90 -2.70 1.82
C ASP A 128 -5.54 -2.81 3.31
N LEU A 129 -4.56 -2.03 3.78
CA LEU A 129 -4.23 -1.94 5.20
C LEU A 129 -5.40 -1.40 6.04
N TYR A 130 -6.09 -0.36 5.56
CA TYR A 130 -7.27 0.17 6.25
C TYR A 130 -8.45 -0.80 6.27
N ALA A 131 -8.61 -1.62 5.21
CA ALA A 131 -9.62 -2.67 5.18
C ALA A 131 -9.29 -3.77 6.20
N ALA A 132 -8.04 -4.24 6.24
CA ALA A 132 -7.59 -5.24 7.20
C ALA A 132 -7.74 -4.76 8.66
N ASP A 133 -7.45 -3.48 8.94
CA ASP A 133 -7.63 -2.89 10.28
C ASP A 133 -9.11 -2.80 10.71
N ARG A 134 -10.02 -2.52 9.77
CA ARG A 134 -11.49 -2.58 10.03
C ARG A 134 -11.94 -4.00 10.35
N ASP A 135 -11.40 -5.00 9.67
CA ASP A 135 -11.74 -6.40 9.91
C ASP A 135 -11.18 -6.90 11.25
N HIS A 136 -10.02 -6.39 11.69
CA HIS A 136 -9.46 -6.68 13.02
C HIS A 136 -10.20 -5.93 14.14
N SER A 137 -10.65 -4.71 13.90
CA SER A 137 -11.45 -3.92 14.84
C SER A 137 -12.90 -4.41 14.99
N THR A 138 -13.41 -5.18 14.01
CA THR A 138 -14.73 -5.83 14.09
C THR A 138 -14.68 -7.22 14.75
N GLY A 139 -13.48 -7.77 14.96
CA GLY A 139 -13.26 -9.03 15.68
C GLY A 139 -13.60 -9.01 17.17
N THR A 140 -13.81 -7.83 17.77
CA THR A 140 -14.28 -7.68 19.16
C THR A 140 -15.51 -6.79 19.26
N ALA A 141 -16.54 -7.03 18.45
CA ALA A 141 -17.88 -6.50 18.69
C ALA A 141 -18.97 -7.35 18.02
N SER A 142 -18.93 -8.67 18.22
CA SER A 142 -20.08 -9.53 17.89
C SER A 142 -21.17 -9.39 18.96
N SER A 143 -21.91 -8.29 18.92
CA SER A 143 -23.28 -8.14 19.41
C SER A 143 -23.70 -6.68 19.36
N ALA A 144 -24.40 -6.26 18.29
CA ALA A 144 -25.35 -5.16 18.38
C ALA A 144 -26.34 -5.21 17.21
N SER A 145 -27.59 -5.48 17.58
CA SER A 145 -28.77 -5.71 16.77
C SER A 145 -29.05 -4.64 15.71
N VAL A 146 -29.31 -5.06 14.47
CA VAL A 146 -29.89 -4.18 13.44
C VAL A 146 -31.40 -4.16 13.60
N ILE A 147 -31.97 -3.01 13.96
CA ILE A 147 -33.42 -2.78 13.94
C ILE A 147 -33.82 -2.47 12.51
N LEU A 148 -34.57 -3.37 11.87
CA LEU A 148 -35.20 -3.12 10.58
C LEU A 148 -36.50 -2.34 10.82
N ILE A 149 -36.53 -1.07 10.42
CA ILE A 149 -37.74 -0.25 10.40
C ILE A 149 -38.39 -0.43 9.01
N PRO A 150 -39.51 -1.16 8.87
CA PRO A 150 -40.21 -1.21 7.60
C PRO A 150 -40.90 0.12 7.34
N CYS A 151 -40.48 0.83 6.29
CA CYS A 151 -41.21 2.00 5.78
C CYS A 151 -42.60 1.57 5.30
N ARG A 152 -43.66 1.96 6.03
CA ARG A 152 -45.02 1.89 5.51
C ARG A 152 -45.18 2.93 4.41
N ARG A 153 -45.46 2.46 3.20
CA ARG A 153 -45.78 3.28 2.03
C ARG A 153 -47.12 3.97 2.29
N ALA A 154 -47.12 5.30 2.34
CA ALA A 154 -48.37 6.07 2.39
C ALA A 154 -49.02 6.06 1.00
N ASP A 155 -50.25 5.58 0.93
CA ASP A 155 -51.08 5.69 -0.28
C ASP A 155 -51.39 7.16 -0.56
N ILE A 156 -51.11 7.58 -1.79
CA ILE A 156 -51.42 8.92 -2.30
C ILE A 156 -52.87 8.88 -2.79
N PRO A 157 -53.78 9.75 -2.30
CA PRO A 157 -55.14 9.80 -2.82
C PRO A 157 -55.12 10.43 -4.22
N ARG A 158 -55.79 9.77 -5.17
CA ARG A 158 -56.07 10.36 -6.50
C ARG A 158 -57.23 11.34 -6.38
N TYR A 159 -57.08 12.48 -7.05
CA TYR A 159 -58.13 13.48 -7.29
C TYR A 159 -59.34 12.88 -7.99
#